data_AF-A0AAP6HCF8-F1
#
_entry.id   AF-A0AAP6HCF8-F1
#
_cell.length_a   1.000
_cell.length_b   1.000
_cell.length_c   1.000
_cell.angle_alpha   90.00
_cell.angle_beta   90.00
_cell.angle_gamma   90.00
#
_symmetry.space_group_name_H-M   'P 1'
#
loop_
_entity.id
_entity.type
_entity.pdbx_description
1 polymer ?
#
loop_
_entity_poly.entity_id
_entity_poly.type
_entity_poly.pdbx_seq_one_letter_code
_entity_poly.pdbx_strand_id
1 'polypeptide(L)'
;MKFIMLLFTILSCTSPSKFEQSVIGEYASPKNSFFNKVRYGSFVLDLNLELKQDGTYILTSCAQITTGKWRQEDNFILLECLDRKFIIDSANHNEAYAKGKICNDIEKYEIKDFGLYKEELVGNRLAKFVLLKK
;
A
#
# COMPACT_ATOMS: atom_id res chain seq x y z
N MET A 1 -23.18 -20.18 -43.42
CA MET A 1 -21.97 -20.39 -42.59
C MET A 1 -21.30 -19.04 -42.28
N LYS A 2 -21.92 -18.19 -41.44
CA LYS A 2 -21.43 -16.83 -41.17
C LYS A 2 -21.62 -16.36 -39.71
N PHE A 3 -21.77 -17.31 -38.77
CA PHE A 3 -22.18 -17.00 -37.40
C PHE A 3 -21.30 -17.63 -36.30
N ILE A 4 -20.13 -18.18 -36.64
CA ILE A 4 -19.26 -18.90 -35.67
C ILE A 4 -17.96 -18.13 -35.35
N MET A 5 -17.71 -16.98 -35.98
CA MET A 5 -16.48 -16.19 -35.77
C MET A 5 -16.60 -15.08 -34.72
N LEU A 6 -17.71 -14.98 -33.99
CA LEU A 6 -17.93 -13.90 -33.01
C LEU A 6 -17.77 -14.33 -31.54
N LEU A 7 -17.40 -15.58 -31.27
CA LEU A 7 -17.37 -16.14 -29.90
C LEU A 7 -15.97 -16.18 -29.25
N PHE A 8 -14.91 -15.78 -29.96
CA PHE A 8 -13.54 -15.86 -29.44
C PHE A 8 -12.91 -14.51 -29.05
N THR A 9 -13.59 -13.39 -29.26
CA THR A 9 -13.05 -12.04 -28.96
C THR A 9 -13.41 -11.51 -27.58
N ILE A 10 -14.17 -12.24 -26.76
CA ILE A 10 -14.62 -11.81 -25.43
C ILE A 10 -13.93 -12.52 -24.26
N LEU A 11 -12.96 -13.42 -24.54
CA LEU A 11 -12.23 -14.18 -23.53
C LEU A 11 -10.83 -13.62 -23.21
N SER A 12 -10.50 -12.43 -23.71
CA SER A 12 -9.38 -11.65 -23.19
C SER A 12 -9.75 -11.04 -21.84
N CYS A 13 -10.06 -11.91 -20.87
CA CYS A 13 -9.86 -11.58 -19.47
C CYS A 13 -8.38 -11.27 -19.36
N THR A 14 -8.05 -9.97 -19.30
CA THR A 14 -6.69 -9.46 -19.19
C THR A 14 -6.08 -10.09 -17.95
N SER A 15 -5.33 -11.18 -18.16
CA SER A 15 -4.49 -11.73 -17.12
C SER A 15 -3.57 -10.58 -16.72
N PRO A 16 -3.54 -10.17 -15.43
CA PRO A 16 -2.65 -9.10 -15.00
C PRO A 16 -1.25 -9.46 -15.47
N SER A 17 -0.54 -8.48 -15.99
CA SER A 17 0.78 -8.72 -16.59
C SER A 17 1.67 -9.44 -15.56
N LYS A 18 2.57 -10.32 -16.00
CA LYS A 18 3.52 -10.99 -15.09
C LYS A 18 4.30 -10.00 -14.19
N PHE A 19 4.37 -8.73 -14.59
CA PHE A 19 4.98 -7.64 -13.84
C PHE A 19 4.08 -7.12 -12.70
N GLU A 20 2.79 -6.93 -12.92
CA GLU A 20 1.81 -6.57 -11.86
C GLU A 20 1.72 -7.66 -10.78
N GLN A 21 1.95 -8.93 -11.14
CA GLN A 21 2.03 -10.01 -10.16
C GLN A 21 3.26 -9.93 -9.23
N SER A 22 4.31 -9.23 -9.66
CA SER A 22 5.57 -9.13 -8.89
C SER A 22 5.44 -8.23 -7.66
N VAL A 23 4.58 -7.22 -7.70
CA VAL A 23 4.41 -6.24 -6.61
C VAL A 23 3.39 -6.67 -5.55
N ILE A 24 2.55 -7.66 -5.85
CA ILE A 24 1.61 -8.24 -4.88
C ILE A 24 2.37 -8.86 -3.71
N GLY A 25 1.82 -8.70 -2.49
CA GLY A 25 2.35 -9.31 -1.28
C GLY A 25 2.37 -8.39 -0.07
N GLU A 26 3.03 -8.86 0.97
CA GLU A 26 3.20 -8.13 2.23
C GLU A 26 4.53 -7.36 2.25
N TYR A 27 4.46 -6.16 2.81
CA TYR A 27 5.59 -5.29 3.06
C TYR A 27 5.56 -4.81 4.50
N ALA A 28 6.73 -4.56 5.08
CA ALA A 28 6.85 -4.00 6.41
C ALA A 28 7.99 -2.97 6.51
N SER A 29 7.85 -2.02 7.42
CA SER A 29 8.93 -1.12 7.77
C SER A 29 10.13 -1.93 8.30
N PRO A 30 11.38 -1.54 7.97
CA PRO A 30 12.56 -2.18 8.54
C PRO A 30 12.51 -2.19 10.07
N LYS A 31 13.08 -3.22 10.69
CA LYS A 31 13.24 -3.23 12.16
C LYS A 31 14.04 -2.01 12.62
N ASN A 32 13.70 -1.46 13.78
CA ASN A 32 14.43 -0.35 14.41
C ASN A 32 15.80 -0.83 14.94
N SER A 33 16.77 -0.99 14.03
CA SER A 33 18.15 -1.42 14.32
C SER A 33 19.15 -0.37 13.86
N PHE A 34 20.34 -0.36 14.46
CA PHE A 34 21.43 0.53 14.05
C PHE A 34 21.76 0.37 12.55
N PHE A 35 21.88 -0.87 12.08
CA PHE A 35 22.16 -1.16 10.67
C PHE A 35 21.12 -0.56 9.73
N ASN A 36 19.83 -0.69 10.05
CA ASN A 36 18.77 -0.12 9.23
C ASN A 36 18.76 1.41 9.28
N LYS A 37 19.11 2.02 10.41
CA LYS A 37 19.28 3.48 10.49
C LYS A 37 20.44 3.99 9.64
N VAL A 38 21.56 3.26 9.60
CA VAL A 38 22.68 3.59 8.71
C VAL A 38 22.26 3.46 7.25
N ARG A 39 21.53 2.41 6.90
CA ARG A 39 21.11 2.13 5.52
C ARG A 39 20.03 3.09 5.01
N TYR A 40 19.02 3.40 5.83
CA TYR A 40 17.81 4.10 5.40
C TYR A 40 17.64 5.49 6.05
N GLY A 41 18.50 5.87 6.98
CA GLY A 41 18.36 7.10 7.77
C GLY A 41 17.30 6.98 8.87
N SER A 42 16.68 8.10 9.24
CA SER A 42 15.48 8.10 10.07
C SER A 42 14.25 7.83 9.20
N PHE A 43 13.45 6.82 9.58
CA PHE A 43 12.27 6.38 8.83
C PHE A 43 11.11 6.08 9.78
N VAL A 44 9.90 6.05 9.23
CA VAL A 44 8.67 5.71 9.97
C VAL A 44 8.66 4.22 10.29
N LEU A 45 8.39 3.91 11.56
CA LEU A 45 8.35 2.56 12.11
C LEU A 45 6.92 2.00 12.09
N ASP A 46 6.82 0.69 12.32
CA ASP A 46 5.58 -0.04 12.57
C ASP A 46 4.53 0.10 11.46
N LEU A 47 5.00 0.20 10.21
CA LEU A 47 4.14 0.17 9.03
C LEU A 47 4.10 -1.24 8.44
N ASN A 48 2.90 -1.71 8.10
CA ASN A 48 2.68 -2.92 7.33
C ASN A 48 1.74 -2.62 6.16
N LEU A 49 2.09 -3.04 4.96
CA LEU A 49 1.28 -2.89 3.76
C LEU A 49 1.03 -4.25 3.14
N GLU A 50 -0.21 -4.56 2.79
CA GLU A 50 -0.58 -5.73 1.99
C GLU A 50 -1.20 -5.24 0.68
N LEU A 51 -0.58 -5.59 -0.45
CA LEU A 51 -1.13 -5.38 -1.78
C LEU A 51 -1.77 -6.68 -2.27
N LYS A 52 -3.09 -6.67 -2.49
CA LYS A 52 -3.86 -7.86 -2.87
C LYS A 52 -4.07 -7.93 -4.38
N GLN A 53 -4.24 -9.16 -4.88
CA GLN A 53 -4.44 -9.43 -6.31
C GLN A 53 -5.73 -8.83 -6.89
N ASP A 54 -6.73 -8.57 -6.06
CA ASP A 54 -8.00 -7.95 -6.44
C ASP A 54 -7.92 -6.40 -6.57
N GLY A 55 -6.71 -5.84 -6.51
CA GLY A 55 -6.46 -4.40 -6.58
C GLY A 55 -6.80 -3.65 -5.28
N THR A 56 -7.04 -4.34 -4.17
CA THR A 56 -7.23 -3.71 -2.85
C THR A 56 -5.95 -3.74 -2.01
N TYR A 57 -5.82 -2.80 -1.07
CA TYR A 57 -4.72 -2.79 -0.12
C TYR A 57 -5.17 -2.59 1.32
N ILE A 58 -4.31 -3.00 2.25
CA ILE A 58 -4.41 -2.68 3.68
C ILE A 58 -3.07 -2.11 4.14
N LEU A 59 -3.07 -0.87 4.63
CA LEU A 59 -1.93 -0.21 5.27
C LEU A 59 -2.23 -0.06 6.77
N THR A 60 -1.42 -0.69 7.60
CA THR A 60 -1.54 -0.66 9.06
C THR A 60 -0.34 0.06 9.66
N SER A 61 -0.60 1.07 10.50
CA SER A 61 0.38 1.66 11.41
C SER A 61 0.06 1.28 12.85
N CYS A 62 0.82 1.80 13.83
CA CYS A 62 0.50 1.61 15.24
C CYS A 62 -0.83 2.23 15.67
N ALA A 63 -1.33 3.24 14.94
CA ALA A 63 -2.51 4.01 15.34
C ALA A 63 -3.69 3.84 14.39
N GLN A 64 -3.47 3.42 13.14
CA GLN A 64 -4.48 3.48 12.09
C GLN A 64 -4.41 2.27 11.17
N ILE A 65 -5.58 1.91 10.64
CA ILE A 65 -5.73 0.99 9.52
C ILE A 65 -6.36 1.78 8.38
N THR A 66 -5.69 1.79 7.24
CA THR A 66 -6.16 2.39 6.00
C THR A 66 -6.40 1.29 4.98
N THR A 67 -7.55 1.35 4.29
CA THR A 67 -7.89 0.43 3.21
C THR A 67 -8.29 1.19 1.97
N GLY A 68 -8.05 0.60 0.81
CA GLY A 68 -8.36 1.26 -0.44
C GLY A 68 -8.02 0.44 -1.67
N LYS A 69 -7.82 1.14 -2.79
CA LYS A 69 -7.43 0.55 -4.06
C LYS A 69 -5.98 0.90 -4.36
N TRP A 70 -5.27 -0.03 -4.99
CA TRP A 70 -3.93 0.23 -5.48
C TRP A 70 -3.86 -0.01 -6.98
N ARG A 71 -2.93 0.70 -7.61
CA ARG A 71 -2.52 0.47 -8.99
C ARG A 71 -1.04 0.77 -9.15
N GLN A 72 -0.46 0.20 -10.18
CA GLN A 72 0.92 0.48 -10.56
C GLN A 72 0.93 1.44 -11.76
N GLU A 73 1.76 2.48 -11.69
CA GLU A 73 2.05 3.39 -12.79
C GLU A 73 3.57 3.48 -12.94
N ASP A 74 4.12 2.89 -14.00
CA ASP A 74 5.56 2.76 -14.22
C ASP A 74 6.28 2.13 -13.01
N ASN A 75 7.21 2.89 -12.40
CA ASN A 75 7.98 2.53 -11.21
C ASN A 75 7.31 3.02 -9.91
N PHE A 76 6.00 3.23 -9.91
CA PHE A 76 5.28 3.71 -8.74
C PHE A 76 4.08 2.84 -8.39
N ILE A 77 3.84 2.67 -7.11
CA ILE A 77 2.57 2.18 -6.55
C ILE A 77 1.78 3.39 -6.06
N LEU A 78 0.54 3.50 -6.53
CA LEU A 78 -0.42 4.50 -6.07
C LEU A 78 -1.44 3.81 -5.17
N LEU A 79 -1.64 4.34 -3.98
CA LEU A 79 -2.59 3.87 -2.98
C LEU A 79 -3.70 4.91 -2.82
N GLU A 80 -4.87 4.64 -3.39
CA GLU A 80 -6.06 5.46 -3.25
C GLU A 80 -6.81 5.06 -1.97
N CYS A 81 -6.82 5.94 -0.98
CA CYS A 81 -7.51 5.75 0.29
C CYS A 81 -9.02 5.73 0.07
N LEU A 82 -9.72 4.72 0.60
CA LEU A 82 -11.19 4.67 0.62
C LEU A 82 -11.75 4.76 2.04
N ASP A 83 -11.09 4.09 2.99
CA ASP A 83 -11.48 4.13 4.40
C ASP A 83 -10.26 4.14 5.32
N ARG A 84 -10.32 4.95 6.37
CA ARG A 84 -9.30 5.05 7.42
C ARG A 84 -9.94 4.99 8.79
N LYS A 85 -9.54 4.03 9.61
CA LYS A 85 -10.02 3.89 11.00
C LYS A 85 -8.86 3.90 11.98
N PHE A 86 -9.13 4.37 13.20
CA PHE A 86 -8.15 4.26 14.28
C PHE A 86 -8.18 2.85 14.88
N ILE A 87 -7.00 2.37 15.25
CA ILE A 87 -6.87 1.17 16.06
C ILE A 87 -7.31 1.56 17.47
N ILE A 88 -8.40 0.96 17.95
CA ILE A 88 -8.82 1.13 19.34
C ILE A 88 -7.93 0.26 20.21
N ASP A 89 -7.10 0.89 21.03
CA ASP A 89 -6.43 0.23 22.15
C ASP A 89 -7.27 0.36 23.44
N SER A 90 -6.89 -0.37 24.49
CA SER A 90 -7.57 -0.31 25.79
C SER A 90 -7.50 1.07 26.43
N ALA A 91 -6.52 1.90 26.08
CA ALA A 91 -6.33 3.22 26.63
C ALA A 91 -7.29 4.27 26.02
N ASN A 92 -7.76 4.06 24.78
CA ASN A 92 -8.61 5.00 24.04
C ASN A 92 -9.89 4.35 23.50
N HIS A 93 -10.59 3.58 24.35
CA HIS A 93 -11.83 2.90 23.99
C HIS A 93 -12.99 3.88 23.76
N ASN A 94 -13.03 4.45 22.56
CA ASN A 94 -14.16 5.22 22.06
C ASN A 94 -14.59 4.65 20.71
N GLU A 95 -15.75 4.01 20.69
CA GLU A 95 -16.33 3.38 19.50
C GLU A 95 -16.49 4.34 18.31
N ALA A 96 -16.60 5.65 18.56
CA ALA A 96 -16.65 6.65 17.49
C ALA A 96 -15.36 6.71 16.67
N TYR A 97 -14.20 6.35 17.23
CA TYR A 97 -12.92 6.32 16.51
C TYR A 97 -12.67 5.00 15.76
N ALA A 98 -13.39 3.92 16.10
CA ALA A 98 -13.42 2.70 15.28
C ALA A 98 -14.22 2.89 14.00
N LYS A 99 -15.17 3.83 13.99
CA LYS A 99 -15.94 4.16 12.78
C LYS A 99 -14.97 4.77 11.77
N GLY A 100 -14.71 4.03 10.70
CA GLY A 100 -13.86 4.47 9.60
C GLY A 100 -14.32 5.81 9.04
N LYS A 101 -13.35 6.65 8.70
CA LYS A 101 -13.55 7.91 8.00
C LYS A 101 -13.23 7.67 6.53
N ILE A 102 -14.21 7.96 5.68
CA ILE A 102 -14.00 8.01 4.23
C ILE A 102 -12.91 9.04 3.93
N CYS A 103 -11.93 8.60 3.17
CA CYS A 103 -10.79 9.38 2.69
C CYS A 103 -10.75 9.31 1.17
N ASN A 104 -10.01 10.23 0.52
CA ASN A 104 -9.86 10.31 -0.95
C ASN A 104 -8.45 10.80 -1.33
N ASP A 105 -7.48 10.62 -0.45
CA ASP A 105 -6.07 10.93 -0.72
C ASP A 105 -5.39 9.78 -1.47
N ILE A 106 -4.40 10.14 -2.29
CA ILE A 106 -3.58 9.20 -3.03
C ILE A 106 -2.15 9.29 -2.51
N GLU A 107 -1.65 8.21 -1.94
CA GLU A 107 -0.23 8.08 -1.61
C GLU A 107 0.53 7.47 -2.80
N LYS A 108 1.74 7.97 -3.06
CA LYS A 108 2.61 7.50 -4.13
C LYS A 108 3.91 6.97 -3.54
N TYR A 109 4.20 5.69 -3.81
CA TYR A 109 5.44 5.04 -3.42
C TYR A 109 6.26 4.68 -4.65
N GLU A 110 7.54 5.00 -4.64
CA GLU A 110 8.48 4.57 -5.67
C GLU A 110 8.95 3.14 -5.40
N ILE A 111 8.97 2.33 -6.44
CA ILE A 111 9.46 0.95 -6.42
C ILE A 111 10.98 1.01 -6.64
N LYS A 112 11.76 0.59 -5.64
CA LYS A 112 13.22 0.47 -5.73
C LYS A 112 13.70 -0.82 -5.12
N ASP A 113 14.65 -1.48 -5.77
CA ASP A 113 15.20 -2.77 -5.34
C ASP A 113 14.07 -3.78 -5.02
N PHE A 114 13.90 -4.13 -3.73
CA PHE A 114 12.89 -5.05 -3.22
C PHE A 114 11.90 -4.36 -2.26
N GLY A 115 11.68 -3.05 -2.42
CA GLY A 115 10.84 -2.27 -1.50
C GLY A 115 10.14 -1.07 -2.15
N LEU A 116 9.32 -0.43 -1.32
CA LEU A 116 8.51 0.74 -1.65
C LEU A 116 8.97 1.92 -0.78
N TYR A 117 9.17 3.07 -1.42
CA TYR A 117 9.80 4.24 -0.81
C TYR A 117 8.96 5.49 -1.04
N LYS A 118 8.73 6.27 0.01
CA LYS A 118 8.09 7.59 -0.07
C LYS A 118 8.81 8.55 0.87
N GLU A 119 8.92 9.81 0.48
CA GLU A 119 9.34 10.89 1.37
C GLU A 119 8.27 11.99 1.36
N GLU A 120 7.93 12.52 2.54
CA GLU A 120 6.96 13.60 2.69
C GLU A 120 7.38 14.57 3.79
N LEU A 121 7.01 15.85 3.64
CA LEU A 121 7.21 16.85 4.68
C LEU A 121 6.05 16.78 5.68
N VAL A 122 6.34 16.42 6.92
CA VAL A 122 5.39 16.44 8.04
C VAL A 122 5.78 17.60 8.94
N GLY A 123 5.08 18.73 8.76
CA GLY A 123 5.49 20.01 9.34
C GLY A 123 6.86 20.43 8.80
N ASN A 124 7.84 20.64 9.69
CA ASN A 124 9.21 21.06 9.32
C ASN A 124 10.20 19.87 9.23
N ARG A 125 9.72 18.63 9.23
CA ARG A 125 10.56 17.43 9.20
C ARG A 125 10.25 16.59 7.96
N LEU A 126 11.31 16.16 7.27
CA LEU A 126 11.18 15.17 6.20
C LEU A 126 11.01 13.78 6.83
N ALA A 127 9.87 13.16 6.60
CA ALA A 127 9.58 11.80 7.00
C ALA A 127 9.84 10.84 5.84
N LYS A 128 10.61 9.79 6.10
CA LYS A 128 10.90 8.72 5.13
C LYS A 128 10.08 7.48 5.46
N PHE A 129 9.42 6.95 4.44
CA PHE A 129 8.63 5.73 4.51
C PHE A 129 9.35 4.69 3.69
N VAL A 130 9.76 3.60 4.34
CA VAL A 130 10.46 2.48 3.72
C VAL A 130 9.67 1.24 4.05
N LEU A 131 9.25 0.50 3.02
CA LEU A 131 8.47 -0.72 3.14
C LEU A 131 9.19 -1.82 2.35
N LEU A 132 9.74 -2.80 3.04
CA LEU A 132 10.47 -3.91 2.43
C LEU A 132 9.54 -5.11 2.30
N LYS A 133 9.61 -5.80 1.16
CA LYS A 133 8.82 -7.02 0.94
C LYS A 133 9.22 -8.09 1.97
N LYS A 134 8.23 -8.77 2.56
CA LYS A 134 8.45 -9.87 3.51
C LYS A 134 8.88 -11.16 2.82
#